data_AF-A0A660PE23-F1
#
_entry.id   AF-A0A660PE23-F1
#
_cell.length_a   1.000
_cell.length_b   1.000
_cell.length_c   1.000
_cell.angle_alpha   90.00
_cell.angle_beta   90.00
_cell.angle_gamma   90.00
#
_symmetry.space_group_name_H-M   'P 1'
#
loop_
_entity.id
_entity.type
_entity.pdbx_description
1 polymer ?
#
loop_
_entity_poly.entity_id
_entity_poly.type
_entity_poly.pdbx_seq_one_letter_code
_entity_poly.pdbx_strand_id
1 'polypeptide(L)'
;MSDDDSKSQPIIVIKKKGGHGGHHGGAWKVAYADFVTALMAFFLVMWLVNQSMEVREAVSGYFQDPVGFMEKLKKGGSSVMQGGSSTIKMFKYDQDALKEKLLQQKKILSDVGANLKEAIEEMPDIGNMKNFVEFEVTTEGLKIQLIDASTASDSAIFFDKGSSHLKPMASLILTA
;
A
#
# COMPACT_ATOMS: atom_id res chain seq x y z
N MET A 1 91.91 46.30 9.39
CA MET A 1 91.57 45.25 10.36
C MET A 1 90.16 45.52 10.81
N SER A 2 89.30 44.50 10.70
CA SER A 2 87.97 44.39 11.31
C SER A 2 86.82 45.18 10.69
N ASP A 3 85.67 44.60 10.40
CA ASP A 3 85.23 43.21 10.24
C ASP A 3 83.94 43.28 9.40
N ASP A 4 83.74 42.24 8.60
CA ASP A 4 82.54 41.95 7.83
C ASP A 4 81.30 41.88 8.74
N ASP A 5 80.18 42.45 8.30
CA ASP A 5 78.87 41.93 8.67
C ASP A 5 77.83 42.40 7.65
N SER A 6 77.85 41.71 6.51
CA SER A 6 76.72 41.63 5.60
C SER A 6 75.43 41.32 6.38
N LYS A 7 74.54 42.32 6.52
CA LYS A 7 73.21 42.14 7.11
C LYS A 7 72.39 41.21 6.22
N SER A 8 72.54 39.92 6.51
CA SER A 8 71.75 38.82 6.03
C SER A 8 70.30 39.09 6.43
N GLN A 9 69.52 39.67 5.52
CA GLN A 9 68.10 39.88 5.75
C GLN A 9 67.48 38.49 5.89
N PRO A 10 66.81 38.16 7.01
CA PRO A 10 66.26 36.83 7.19
C PRO A 10 65.22 36.57 6.09
N ILE A 11 65.47 35.58 5.26
CA ILE A 11 64.52 35.15 4.22
C ILE A 11 63.33 34.50 4.93
N ILE A 12 62.23 35.23 5.02
CA ILE A 12 60.97 34.70 5.54
C ILE A 12 60.31 33.89 4.43
N VAL A 13 60.55 32.57 4.43
CA VAL A 13 59.81 31.65 3.55
C VAL A 13 58.41 31.45 4.14
N ILE A 14 57.44 32.22 3.65
CA ILE A 14 56.02 31.97 3.94
C ILE A 14 55.59 30.73 3.14
N LYS A 15 55.76 29.54 3.70
CA LYS A 15 55.08 28.33 3.18
C LYS A 15 53.59 28.46 3.49
N LYS A 16 52.82 29.10 2.60
CA LYS A 16 51.39 28.81 2.52
C LYS A 16 51.28 27.34 2.13
N LYS A 17 51.04 26.46 3.10
CA LYS A 17 50.45 25.16 2.82
C LYS A 17 49.13 25.48 2.13
N GLY A 18 49.12 25.42 0.81
CA GLY A 18 47.89 25.31 0.05
C GLY A 18 47.22 24.04 0.55
N GLY A 19 46.29 24.22 1.50
CA GLY A 19 45.36 23.19 1.89
C GLY A 19 44.49 22.88 0.69
N HIS A 20 45.02 22.07 -0.22
CA HIS A 20 44.22 21.28 -1.14
C HIS A 20 43.48 20.26 -0.29
N GLY A 21 42.40 20.71 0.35
CA GLY A 21 41.65 19.96 1.32
C GLY A 21 40.16 20.18 1.13
N GLY A 22 39.62 19.73 -0.01
CA GLY A 22 38.26 19.17 -0.04
C GLY A 22 37.05 20.12 0.01
N HIS A 23 37.13 21.39 -0.40
CA HIS A 23 35.96 22.30 -0.33
C HIS A 23 34.95 22.20 -1.50
N HIS A 24 35.27 21.53 -2.62
CA HIS A 24 34.39 21.49 -3.80
C HIS A 24 33.66 20.15 -4.02
N GLY A 25 33.91 19.13 -3.19
CA GLY A 25 33.33 17.78 -3.37
C GLY A 25 32.00 17.53 -2.66
N GLY A 26 31.51 18.48 -1.85
CA GLY A 26 30.28 18.36 -1.07
C GLY A 26 29.09 19.15 -1.63
N ALA A 27 29.34 20.23 -2.38
CA ALA A 27 28.30 21.14 -2.85
C ALA A 27 27.26 20.45 -3.75
N TRP A 28 27.68 19.51 -4.59
CA TRP A 28 26.77 18.73 -5.44
C TRP A 28 25.85 17.79 -4.63
N LYS A 29 26.30 17.33 -3.47
CA LYS A 29 25.50 16.48 -2.56
C LYS A 29 24.44 17.29 -1.83
N VAL A 30 24.74 18.56 -1.52
CA VAL A 30 23.75 19.49 -0.95
C VAL A 30 22.66 19.77 -1.98
N ALA A 31 23.04 20.10 -3.22
CA ALA A 31 22.08 20.29 -4.30
C ALA A 31 21.23 19.02 -4.58
N TYR A 32 21.84 17.84 -4.49
CA TYR A 32 21.14 16.56 -4.62
C TYR A 32 20.17 16.32 -3.45
N ALA A 33 20.57 16.64 -2.22
CA ALA A 33 19.70 16.53 -1.04
C ALA A 33 18.48 17.45 -1.18
N ASP A 34 18.69 18.71 -1.58
CA ASP A 34 17.61 19.68 -1.79
C ASP A 34 16.63 19.21 -2.86
N PHE A 35 17.13 18.62 -3.95
CA PHE A 35 16.30 18.02 -4.99
C PHE A 35 15.45 16.85 -4.47
N VAL A 36 16.04 15.93 -3.72
CA VAL A 36 15.31 14.79 -3.13
C VAL A 36 14.29 15.25 -2.10
N THR A 37 14.61 16.28 -1.30
CA THR A 37 13.67 16.87 -0.35
C THR A 37 12.49 17.54 -1.05
N ALA A 38 12.71 18.24 -2.16
CA ALA A 38 11.63 18.78 -2.97
C ALA A 38 10.72 17.68 -3.53
N LEU A 39 11.30 16.58 -4.01
CA LEU A 39 10.54 15.42 -4.48
C LEU A 39 9.76 14.71 -3.36
N MET A 40 10.35 14.59 -2.16
CA MET A 40 9.67 14.03 -0.99
C MET A 40 8.47 14.90 -0.59
N ALA A 41 8.66 16.22 -0.53
CA ALA A 41 7.58 17.15 -0.22
C ALA A 41 6.46 17.08 -1.27
N PHE A 42 6.82 17.04 -2.56
CA PHE A 42 5.85 16.86 -3.64
C PHE A 42 5.06 15.55 -3.50
N PHE A 43 5.75 14.45 -3.19
CA PHE A 43 5.11 13.16 -2.92
C PHE A 43 4.13 13.25 -1.75
N LEU A 44 4.50 13.88 -0.63
CA LEU A 44 3.61 14.03 0.54
C LEU A 44 2.36 14.85 0.21
N VAL A 45 2.49 15.90 -0.61
CA VAL A 45 1.35 16.72 -1.05
C VAL A 45 0.44 15.90 -1.97
N MET A 46 0.99 15.21 -2.96
CA MET A 46 0.20 14.39 -3.88
C MET A 46 -0.46 13.20 -3.16
N TRP A 47 0.25 12.60 -2.22
CA TRP A 47 -0.27 11.56 -1.33
C TRP A 47 -1.45 12.08 -0.50
N LEU A 48 -1.34 13.29 0.07
CA LEU A 48 -2.39 13.92 0.86
C LEU A 48 -3.64 14.28 0.02
N VAL A 49 -3.46 14.71 -1.23
CA VAL A 49 -4.57 15.00 -2.15
C VAL A 49 -5.42 13.75 -2.44
N ASN A 50 -4.78 12.58 -2.52
CA ASN A 50 -5.43 11.29 -2.75
C ASN A 50 -5.99 10.64 -1.47
N GLN A 51 -5.85 11.26 -0.29
CA GLN A 51 -6.49 10.77 0.94
C GLN A 51 -7.98 11.12 0.99
N SER A 52 -8.71 10.48 1.92
CA SER A 52 -10.11 10.82 2.19
C SER A 52 -10.26 12.28 2.66
N MET A 53 -11.44 12.85 2.43
CA MET A 53 -11.77 14.24 2.82
C MET A 53 -11.54 14.47 4.33
N GLU A 54 -11.89 13.48 5.16
CA GLU A 54 -11.73 13.51 6.62
C GLU A 54 -10.26 13.70 7.05
N VAL A 55 -9.33 13.00 6.39
CA VAL A 55 -7.90 13.10 6.69
C VAL A 55 -7.35 14.46 6.29
N ARG A 56 -7.78 14.99 5.13
CA ARG A 56 -7.36 16.31 4.65
C ARG A 56 -7.84 17.42 5.59
N GLU A 57 -9.07 17.33 6.09
CA GLU A 57 -9.64 18.29 7.03
C GLU A 57 -8.96 18.26 8.40
N ALA A 58 -8.64 17.06 8.92
CA ALA A 58 -7.93 16.92 10.18
C ALA A 58 -6.52 17.55 10.11
N VAL A 59 -5.82 17.35 8.99
CA VAL A 59 -4.51 17.96 8.76
C VAL A 59 -4.63 19.47 8.59
N SER A 60 -5.60 19.99 7.82
CA SER A 60 -5.78 21.44 7.66
C SER A 60 -6.16 22.13 8.96
N GLY A 61 -6.98 21.48 9.80
CA GLY A 61 -7.36 22.00 11.11
C GLY A 61 -6.16 22.21 12.04
N TYR A 62 -5.16 21.32 11.99
CA TYR A 62 -3.91 21.48 12.76
C TYR A 62 -3.11 22.72 12.32
N PHE A 63 -3.01 22.97 11.01
CA PHE A 63 -2.24 24.09 10.48
C PHE A 63 -2.97 25.44 10.58
N GLN A 64 -4.31 25.46 10.55
CA GLN A 64 -5.09 26.68 10.69
C GLN A 64 -5.22 27.14 12.15
N ASP A 65 -5.37 26.21 13.09
CA ASP A 65 -5.46 26.53 14.52
C ASP A 65 -4.69 25.49 15.37
N PRO A 66 -3.35 25.62 15.46
CA PRO A 66 -2.53 24.68 16.20
C PRO A 66 -2.84 24.68 17.70
N VAL A 67 -3.33 25.80 18.25
CA VAL A 67 -3.63 25.95 19.68
C VAL A 67 -5.00 25.34 20.02
N GLY A 68 -6.04 25.66 19.24
CA GLY A 68 -7.38 25.09 19.43
C GLY A 68 -7.45 23.60 19.10
N PHE A 69 -6.64 23.10 18.16
CA PHE A 69 -6.48 21.68 17.91
C PHE A 69 -5.87 20.95 19.13
N MET A 70 -4.81 21.51 19.72
CA MET A 70 -4.19 20.98 20.95
C MET A 70 -5.13 21.05 22.16
N GLU A 71 -5.96 22.08 22.27
CA GLU A 71 -6.96 22.19 23.34
C GLU A 71 -8.08 21.15 23.17
N LYS A 72 -8.56 20.93 21.94
CA LYS A 72 -9.49 19.83 21.61
C LYS A 72 -8.88 18.48 21.92
N LEU A 73 -7.60 18.27 21.61
CA LEU A 73 -6.87 17.05 21.96
C LEU A 73 -6.82 16.81 23.48
N LYS A 74 -6.45 17.84 24.25
CA LYS A 74 -6.40 17.76 25.72
C LYS A 74 -7.77 17.53 26.36
N LYS A 75 -8.85 17.99 25.73
CA LYS A 75 -10.23 17.74 26.15
C LYS A 75 -10.80 16.40 25.65
N GLY A 76 -9.98 15.52 25.06
CA GLY A 76 -10.39 14.17 24.62
C GLY A 76 -10.68 14.02 23.12
N GLY A 77 -10.38 15.04 22.32
CA GLY A 77 -10.39 14.97 20.86
C GLY A 77 -9.20 14.16 20.33
N SER A 78 -9.37 13.45 19.22
CA SER A 78 -8.29 12.66 18.61
C SER A 78 -7.23 13.57 17.98
N SER A 79 -5.93 13.33 18.22
CA SER A 79 -4.83 14.02 17.51
C SER A 79 -4.05 13.08 16.62
N VAL A 80 -3.53 13.66 15.55
CA VAL A 80 -2.86 12.97 14.43
C VAL A 80 -1.34 12.98 14.58
N MET A 81 -0.74 13.54 15.64
CA MET A 81 0.71 13.70 15.69
C MET A 81 1.33 13.53 17.09
N GLN A 82 1.76 12.30 17.41
CA GLN A 82 2.91 12.10 18.27
C GLN A 82 3.63 10.78 17.92
N GLY A 83 4.89 10.89 17.52
CA GLY A 83 5.75 9.75 17.21
C GLY A 83 5.93 8.85 18.44
N GLY A 84 5.68 7.56 18.23
CA GLY A 84 5.80 6.52 19.26
C GLY A 84 4.45 6.03 19.75
N SER A 85 4.04 4.86 19.25
CA SER A 85 2.82 4.13 19.61
C SER A 85 1.53 4.65 18.97
N SER A 86 1.24 4.09 17.79
CA SER A 86 -0.08 3.76 17.25
C SER A 86 -1.28 4.14 18.12
N THR A 87 -1.67 5.42 18.09
CA THR A 87 -3.01 5.84 18.50
C THR A 87 -3.54 6.88 17.53
N ILE A 88 -3.59 6.48 16.26
CA ILE A 88 -4.83 6.70 15.51
C ILE A 88 -5.90 5.89 16.27
N LYS A 89 -6.44 6.48 17.35
CA LYS A 89 -7.86 6.30 17.65
C LYS A 89 -8.52 7.04 16.52
N MET A 90 -8.65 6.39 15.36
CA MET A 90 -9.90 5.72 15.03
C MET A 90 -10.98 6.67 15.56
N PHE A 91 -11.44 7.55 14.67
CA PHE A 91 -12.85 7.87 14.67
C PHE A 91 -13.57 6.62 15.19
N LYS A 92 -14.52 6.78 16.10
CA LYS A 92 -15.54 5.75 16.24
C LYS A 92 -16.30 5.69 14.91
N TYR A 93 -15.61 5.26 13.85
CA TYR A 93 -16.13 4.37 12.85
C TYR A 93 -16.77 3.31 13.71
N ASP A 94 -18.09 3.36 13.76
CA ASP A 94 -18.89 2.51 14.58
C ASP A 94 -18.48 1.07 14.23
N GLN A 95 -17.58 0.52 15.05
CA GLN A 95 -17.00 -0.79 14.83
C GLN A 95 -18.13 -1.81 14.84
N ASP A 96 -19.22 -1.50 15.54
CA ASP A 96 -20.40 -2.34 15.61
C ASP A 96 -21.20 -2.23 14.32
N ALA A 97 -21.43 -1.02 13.77
CA ALA A 97 -22.06 -0.88 12.45
C ALA A 97 -21.22 -1.45 11.29
N LEU A 98 -19.89 -1.32 11.32
CA LEU A 98 -19.02 -1.94 10.32
C LEU A 98 -19.05 -3.46 10.40
N LYS A 99 -18.96 -4.00 11.62
CA LYS A 99 -19.09 -5.45 11.85
C LYS A 99 -20.47 -5.94 11.42
N GLU A 100 -21.52 -5.20 11.73
CA GLU A 100 -22.89 -5.54 11.30
C GLU A 100 -22.98 -5.60 9.78
N LYS A 101 -22.45 -4.58 9.09
CA LYS A 101 -22.44 -4.54 7.62
C LYS A 101 -21.62 -5.67 7.01
N LEU A 102 -20.47 -6.01 7.60
CA LEU A 102 -19.64 -7.14 7.18
C LEU A 102 -20.31 -8.49 7.45
N LEU A 103 -21.02 -8.63 8.57
CA LEU A 103 -21.78 -9.83 8.91
C LEU A 103 -22.95 -10.02 7.95
N GLN A 104 -23.68 -8.94 7.64
CA GLN A 104 -24.74 -8.94 6.63
C GLN A 104 -24.18 -9.33 5.26
N GLN A 105 -23.08 -8.72 4.83
CA GLN A 105 -22.43 -9.06 3.57
C GLN A 105 -21.98 -10.53 3.53
N LYS A 106 -21.36 -11.03 4.61
CA LYS A 106 -20.94 -12.44 4.70
C LYS A 106 -22.14 -13.39 4.62
N LYS A 107 -23.26 -13.03 5.27
CA LYS A 107 -24.49 -13.82 5.21
C LYS A 107 -25.04 -13.87 3.78
N ILE A 108 -25.15 -12.73 3.11
CA ILE A 108 -25.61 -12.66 1.71
C ILE A 108 -24.73 -13.54 0.81
N LEU A 109 -23.41 -13.45 0.94
CA LEU A 109 -22.48 -14.25 0.13
C LEU A 109 -22.59 -15.75 0.44
N SER A 110 -22.83 -16.12 1.70
CA SER A 110 -23.08 -17.51 2.10
C SER A 110 -24.39 -18.04 1.52
N ASP A 111 -25.45 -17.23 1.57
CA ASP A 111 -26.77 -17.59 1.05
C ASP A 111 -26.72 -17.75 -0.49
N VAL A 112 -26.03 -16.84 -1.19
CA VAL A 112 -25.78 -16.95 -2.64
C VAL A 112 -24.96 -18.20 -2.97
N GLY A 113 -23.90 -18.48 -2.21
CA GLY A 113 -23.09 -19.69 -2.41
C GLY A 113 -23.90 -20.98 -2.21
N ALA A 114 -24.80 -21.01 -1.22
CA ALA A 114 -25.70 -22.14 -0.99
C ALA A 114 -26.70 -22.32 -2.14
N ASN A 115 -27.33 -21.23 -2.60
CA ASN A 115 -28.26 -21.26 -3.73
C ASN A 115 -27.59 -21.72 -5.03
N LEU A 116 -26.36 -21.25 -5.30
CA LEU A 116 -25.60 -21.69 -6.47
C LEU A 116 -25.24 -23.17 -6.39
N LYS A 117 -24.88 -23.64 -5.19
CA LYS A 117 -24.65 -25.06 -4.96
C LYS A 117 -25.91 -25.87 -5.24
N GLU A 118 -27.06 -25.45 -4.70
CA GLU A 118 -28.34 -26.12 -4.93
C GLU A 118 -28.75 -26.13 -6.41
N ALA A 119 -28.63 -25.01 -7.11
CA ALA A 119 -28.93 -24.92 -8.54
C ALA A 119 -28.06 -25.88 -9.39
N ILE A 120 -26.78 -26.03 -9.04
CA ILE A 120 -25.88 -27.02 -9.63
C ILE A 120 -26.29 -28.45 -9.27
N GLU A 121 -26.89 -28.65 -8.10
CA GLU A 121 -27.34 -29.96 -7.64
C GLU A 121 -28.64 -30.44 -8.30
N GLU A 122 -29.54 -29.53 -8.64
CA GLU A 122 -30.82 -29.83 -9.30
C GLU A 122 -30.68 -30.19 -10.79
N MET A 123 -29.59 -29.75 -11.46
CA MET A 123 -29.38 -30.04 -12.87
C MET A 123 -28.80 -31.46 -13.07
N PRO A 124 -29.56 -32.41 -13.67
CA PRO A 124 -29.16 -33.81 -13.77
C PRO A 124 -27.89 -34.03 -14.62
N ASP A 125 -27.61 -33.16 -15.60
CA ASP A 125 -26.39 -33.22 -16.43
C ASP A 125 -25.14 -32.67 -15.71
N ILE A 126 -25.31 -31.85 -14.66
CA ILE A 126 -24.21 -31.20 -13.93
C ILE A 126 -23.79 -32.02 -12.70
N GLY A 127 -24.54 -33.05 -12.35
CA GLY A 127 -24.33 -33.81 -11.10
C GLY A 127 -22.92 -34.40 -10.92
N ASN A 128 -22.25 -34.76 -12.03
CA ASN A 128 -20.88 -35.28 -12.02
C ASN A 128 -19.81 -34.19 -11.85
N MET A 129 -20.18 -32.91 -12.05
CA MET A 129 -19.29 -31.76 -11.97
C MET A 129 -19.23 -31.12 -10.58
N LYS A 130 -20.10 -31.54 -9.65
CA LYS A 130 -20.13 -31.06 -8.25
C LYS A 130 -18.77 -31.16 -7.56
N ASN A 131 -18.01 -32.22 -7.85
CA ASN A 131 -16.69 -32.45 -7.25
C ASN A 131 -15.61 -31.51 -7.78
N PHE A 132 -15.91 -30.77 -8.85
CA PHE A 132 -14.98 -29.90 -9.56
C PHE A 132 -15.35 -28.42 -9.44
N VAL A 133 -16.43 -28.08 -8.72
CA VAL A 133 -16.81 -26.70 -8.44
C VAL A 133 -16.81 -26.46 -6.93
N GLU A 134 -15.88 -25.64 -6.45
CA GLU A 134 -15.74 -25.30 -5.04
C GLU A 134 -16.14 -23.85 -4.78
N PHE A 135 -16.96 -23.64 -3.75
CA PHE A 135 -17.42 -22.32 -3.31
C PHE A 135 -16.81 -22.00 -1.95
N GLU A 136 -16.10 -20.88 -1.86
CA GLU A 136 -15.48 -20.43 -0.62
C GLU A 136 -15.79 -18.94 -0.36
N VAL A 137 -16.28 -18.61 0.83
CA VAL A 137 -16.47 -17.21 1.23
C VAL A 137 -15.16 -16.68 1.81
N THR A 138 -14.53 -15.75 1.08
CA THR A 138 -13.28 -15.10 1.46
C THR A 138 -13.54 -13.68 1.98
N THR A 139 -12.50 -13.01 2.50
CA THR A 139 -12.57 -11.60 2.90
C THR A 139 -12.83 -10.64 1.73
N GLU A 140 -12.53 -11.08 0.49
CA GLU A 140 -12.72 -10.28 -0.73
C GLU A 140 -14.10 -10.53 -1.38
N GLY A 141 -14.77 -11.63 -1.05
CA GLY A 141 -16.06 -12.00 -1.62
C GLY A 141 -16.28 -13.51 -1.73
N LEU A 142 -17.24 -13.92 -2.55
CA LEU A 142 -17.47 -15.33 -2.88
C LEU A 142 -16.48 -15.77 -3.97
N LYS A 143 -15.60 -16.70 -3.64
CA LYS A 143 -14.66 -17.32 -4.56
C LYS A 143 -15.29 -18.60 -5.11
N ILE A 144 -15.36 -18.69 -6.44
CA ILE A 144 -15.86 -19.87 -7.17
C ILE A 144 -14.68 -20.45 -7.92
N GLN A 145 -14.29 -21.68 -7.59
CA GLN A 145 -13.17 -22.38 -8.21
C GLN A 145 -13.71 -23.52 -9.07
N LEU A 146 -13.25 -23.58 -10.32
CA LEU A 146 -13.55 -24.68 -11.25
C LEU A 146 -12.25 -25.47 -11.47
N ILE A 147 -12.21 -26.71 -11.01
CA ILE A 147 -11.03 -27.58 -11.05
C ILE A 147 -11.13 -28.49 -12.27
N ASP A 148 -10.32 -28.22 -13.29
CA ASP A 148 -10.25 -29.10 -14.45
C ASP A 148 -9.45 -30.37 -14.12
N ALA A 149 -10.16 -31.42 -13.69
CA ALA A 149 -9.55 -32.71 -13.42
C ALA A 149 -9.66 -33.62 -14.64
N SER A 150 -8.53 -34.21 -15.05
CA SER A 150 -8.54 -35.30 -16.00
C SER A 150 -9.12 -36.54 -15.32
N THR A 151 -10.29 -37.00 -15.77
CA THR A 151 -10.77 -38.33 -15.42
C THR A 151 -9.90 -39.39 -16.11
N ALA A 152 -9.90 -40.64 -15.62
CA ALA A 152 -9.07 -41.74 -16.12
C ALA A 152 -9.26 -42.05 -17.63
N SER A 153 -10.29 -41.49 -18.26
CA SER A 153 -10.56 -41.49 -19.69
C SER A 153 -10.19 -40.14 -20.35
N ASP A 154 -8.93 -39.73 -20.27
CA ASP A 154 -8.19 -38.69 -21.06
C ASP A 154 -8.97 -37.48 -21.62
N SER A 155 -10.01 -37.02 -20.92
CA SER A 155 -10.85 -35.88 -21.33
C SER A 155 -11.01 -34.93 -20.16
N ALA A 156 -10.36 -33.77 -20.27
CA ALA A 156 -10.58 -32.62 -19.40
C ALA A 156 -12.08 -32.25 -19.39
N ILE A 157 -12.56 -31.78 -18.26
CA ILE A 157 -13.99 -31.57 -18.00
C ILE A 157 -14.43 -30.24 -18.61
N PHE A 158 -13.57 -29.22 -18.49
CA PHE A 158 -13.92 -27.86 -18.90
C PHE A 158 -13.39 -27.50 -20.29
N PHE A 159 -12.17 -27.92 -20.62
CA PHE A 159 -11.49 -27.53 -21.87
C PHE A 159 -11.11 -28.72 -22.75
N ASP A 160 -10.92 -28.47 -24.03
CA ASP A 160 -10.26 -29.43 -24.92
C ASP A 160 -8.75 -29.45 -24.69
N LYS A 161 -8.12 -30.62 -24.86
CA LYS A 161 -6.69 -30.80 -24.62
C LYS A 161 -5.87 -29.88 -25.53
N GLY A 162 -5.10 -28.98 -24.92
CA GLY A 162 -4.26 -28.02 -25.65
C GLY A 162 -5.03 -26.89 -26.33
N SER A 163 -6.29 -26.66 -25.95
CA SER A 163 -7.16 -25.63 -26.52
C SER A 163 -7.79 -24.77 -25.42
N SER A 164 -8.09 -23.52 -25.74
CA SER A 164 -8.89 -22.63 -24.89
C SER A 164 -10.40 -22.74 -25.14
N HIS A 165 -10.82 -23.68 -26.00
CA HIS A 165 -12.24 -23.93 -26.25
C HIS A 165 -12.89 -24.65 -25.08
N LEU A 166 -13.98 -24.05 -24.58
CA LEU A 166 -14.84 -24.65 -23.56
C LEU A 166 -15.68 -25.76 -24.17
N LYS A 167 -15.81 -26.86 -23.44
CA LYS A 167 -16.73 -27.93 -23.80
C LYS A 167 -18.19 -27.47 -23.64
N PRO A 168 -19.15 -28.03 -24.39
CA PRO A 168 -20.56 -27.65 -24.28
C PRO A 168 -21.11 -27.74 -22.85
N MET A 169 -20.72 -28.77 -22.10
CA MET A 169 -21.11 -28.94 -20.69
C MET A 169 -20.52 -27.86 -19.78
N ALA A 170 -19.29 -27.42 -20.04
CA ALA A 170 -18.64 -26.34 -19.30
C ALA A 170 -19.31 -24.98 -19.54
N SER A 171 -19.72 -24.72 -20.79
CA SER A 171 -20.47 -23.52 -21.14
C SER A 171 -21.82 -23.46 -20.45
N LEU A 172 -22.46 -24.61 -20.22
CA LEU A 172 -23.75 -24.69 -19.54
C LEU A 172 -23.65 -24.16 -18.10
N ILE A 173 -22.60 -24.53 -17.35
CA ILE A 173 -22.39 -24.03 -15.97
C ILE A 173 -22.20 -22.50 -15.93
N LEU A 174 -21.53 -21.92 -16.92
CA LEU A 174 -21.24 -20.49 -16.95
C LEU A 174 -22.43 -19.63 -17.41
N THR A 175 -23.46 -20.25 -17.96
CA THR A 175 -24.66 -19.57 -18.49
C THR A 175 -25.93 -19.92 -17.73
N ALA A 176 -25.86 -20.89 -16.82
CA ALA A 176 -26.95 -21.38 -15.99
C ALA A 176 -27.43 -20.35 -14.96
#